data_AF-X1L6S7-F1
#
_entry.id   AF-X1L6S7-F1
#
_cell.length_a   1.000
_cell.length_b   1.000
_cell.length_c   1.000
_cell.angle_alpha   90.00
_cell.angle_beta   90.00
_cell.angle_gamma   90.00
#
_symmetry.space_group_name_H-M   'P 1'
#
loop_
_entity.id
_entity.type
_entity.pdbx_description
1 polymer ?
#
loop_
_entity_poly.entity_id
_entity_poly.type
_entity_poly.pdbx_seq_one_letter_code
_entity_poly.pdbx_strand_id
1 'polypeptide(L)'
;MVLAGALLKMGGYGMIRLCVTVFPQVAHSYAPILVALAVVSVLYGAAVTMRQTDLKRLIAYSSISHMGYVLLGIFALSQVSLTGAALQMFSHGFITG
;
A
#
# COMPACT_ATOMS: atom_id res chain seq x y z
N MET A 1 -4.42 -12.27 -12.97
CA MET A 1 -3.80 -10.96 -12.63
C MET A 1 -4.82 -9.95 -12.11
N VAL A 2 -6.05 -9.92 -12.65
CA VAL A 2 -7.17 -9.08 -12.17
C VAL A 2 -7.52 -9.29 -10.67
N LEU A 3 -7.59 -10.54 -10.18
CA LEU A 3 -8.02 -10.82 -8.80
C LEU A 3 -7.03 -10.28 -7.74
N ALA A 4 -5.72 -10.48 -7.93
CA ALA A 4 -4.68 -9.95 -7.04
C ALA A 4 -4.61 -8.42 -7.09
N GLY A 5 -4.78 -7.83 -8.28
CA GLY A 5 -4.80 -6.40 -8.47
C GLY A 5 -6.01 -5.70 -7.83
N ALA A 6 -7.18 -6.33 -7.80
CA ALA A 6 -8.40 -5.80 -7.20
C ALA A 6 -8.46 -6.00 -5.67
N LEU A 7 -8.10 -7.18 -5.18
CA LEU A 7 -8.11 -7.49 -3.73
C LEU A 7 -7.17 -6.59 -2.93
N LEU A 8 -5.96 -6.32 -3.45
CA LEU A 8 -4.99 -5.42 -2.80
C LEU A 8 -5.51 -3.98 -2.68
N LYS A 9 -6.27 -3.51 -3.68
CA LYS A 9 -6.83 -2.15 -3.71
C LYS A 9 -8.09 -2.03 -2.86
N MET A 10 -8.90 -3.09 -2.80
CA MET A 10 -10.04 -3.20 -1.87
C MET A 10 -9.58 -3.14 -0.41
N GLY A 11 -8.42 -3.71 -0.09
CA GLY A 11 -7.80 -3.59 1.24
C GLY A 11 -7.48 -2.13 1.60
N GLY A 12 -6.78 -1.41 0.72
CA GLY A 12 -6.47 0.02 0.93
C GLY A 12 -7.72 0.89 1.04
N TYR A 13 -8.72 0.67 0.17
CA TYR A 13 -10.00 1.36 0.24
C TYR A 13 -10.75 1.07 1.55
N GLY A 14 -10.80 -0.19 1.97
CA GLY A 14 -11.42 -0.61 3.23
C GLY A 14 -10.76 0.04 4.44
N MET A 15 -9.44 0.21 4.44
CA MET A 15 -8.71 0.89 5.50
C MET A 15 -9.03 2.39 5.55
N ILE A 16 -9.12 3.06 4.40
CA ILE A 16 -9.54 4.47 4.34
C ILE A 16 -10.98 4.61 4.86
N ARG A 17 -11.91 3.80 4.35
CA ARG A 17 -13.35 3.91 4.64
C ARG A 17 -13.72 3.48 6.06
N LEU A 18 -13.13 2.41 6.58
CA LEU A 18 -13.46 1.86 7.90
C LEU A 18 -12.53 2.42 8.98
N CYS A 19 -11.20 2.33 8.81
CA CYS A 19 -10.28 2.75 9.86
C CYS A 19 -10.23 4.28 9.99
N VAL A 20 -10.02 4.99 8.88
CA VAL A 20 -9.84 6.46 8.94
C VAL A 20 -11.18 7.19 9.07
N THR A 21 -12.23 6.74 8.39
CA THR A 21 -13.52 7.48 8.39
C THR A 21 -14.46 7.12 9.54
N VAL A 22 -14.52 5.85 9.96
CA VAL A 22 -15.44 5.41 11.03
C VAL A 22 -14.78 5.50 12.42
N PHE A 23 -13.46 5.26 12.52
CA PHE A 23 -12.74 5.24 13.80
C PHE A 23 -11.46 6.10 13.81
N PRO A 24 -11.56 7.44 13.62
CA PRO A 24 -10.39 8.31 13.48
C PRO A 24 -9.45 8.32 14.70
N GLN A 25 -9.98 8.35 15.94
CA GLN A 25 -9.15 8.28 17.15
C GLN A 25 -8.32 6.99 17.24
N VAL A 26 -8.91 5.86 16.85
CA VAL A 26 -8.23 4.55 16.86
C VAL A 26 -7.18 4.51 15.76
N ALA A 27 -7.50 5.00 14.56
CA ALA A 27 -6.55 5.11 13.47
C ALA A 27 -5.31 5.94 13.86
N HIS A 28 -5.50 7.07 14.57
CA HIS A 28 -4.37 7.87 15.09
C HIS A 28 -3.51 7.11 16.10
N SER A 29 -4.13 6.32 16.98
CA SER A 29 -3.41 5.56 18.02
C SER A 29 -2.56 4.43 17.42
N TYR A 30 -3.05 3.77 16.37
CA TYR A 30 -2.36 2.68 15.68
C TYR A 30 -1.53 3.12 14.46
N ALA A 31 -1.65 4.38 14.03
CA ALA A 31 -0.87 4.96 12.95
C ALA A 31 0.65 4.68 13.05
N PRO A 32 1.34 4.88 14.19
CA PRO A 32 2.79 4.64 14.25
C PRO A 32 3.18 3.19 13.97
N ILE A 33 2.39 2.22 14.46
CA ILE A 33 2.62 0.79 14.21
C ILE A 33 2.40 0.47 12.74
N LEU A 34 1.34 1.00 12.14
CA LEU A 34 0.98 0.74 10.76
C LEU A 34 1.96 1.42 9.78
N VAL A 35 2.45 2.61 10.12
CA VAL A 35 3.53 3.29 9.39
C VAL A 35 4.83 2.48 9.47
N ALA A 36 5.19 1.94 10.65
CA ALA A 36 6.37 1.08 10.77
C ALA A 36 6.25 -0.17 9.88
N LEU A 37 5.08 -0.83 9.88
CA LEU A 37 4.82 -1.97 8.99
C LEU A 37 4.86 -1.56 7.51
N ALA A 38 4.36 -0.37 7.16
CA ALA A 38 4.44 0.16 5.81
C ALA A 38 5.90 0.32 5.37
N VAL A 39 6.74 0.94 6.19
CA VAL A 39 8.18 1.11 5.91
C VAL A 39 8.86 -0.24 5.73
N VAL A 40 8.60 -1.19 6.63
CA VAL A 40 9.14 -2.55 6.51
C VAL A 40 8.71 -3.20 5.20
N SER A 41 7.43 -3.08 4.81
CA SER A 41 6.93 -3.66 3.54
C SER A 41 7.60 -3.05 2.30
N VAL A 42 7.87 -1.74 2.32
CA VAL A 42 8.57 -1.04 1.23
C VAL A 42 10.00 -1.55 1.11
N LEU A 43 10.75 -1.52 2.20
CA LEU A 43 12.16 -1.89 2.23
C LEU A 43 12.36 -3.38 1.97
N TYR A 44 11.60 -4.23 2.64
CA TYR A 44 11.68 -5.68 2.47
C TYR A 44 11.23 -6.11 1.07
N GLY A 45 10.12 -5.54 0.56
CA GLY A 45 9.65 -5.80 -0.79
C GLY A 45 10.71 -5.42 -1.84
N ALA A 46 11.36 -4.27 -1.69
CA ALA A 46 12.44 -3.85 -2.57
C ALA A 46 13.66 -4.78 -2.49
N ALA A 47 14.11 -5.13 -1.28
CA ALA A 47 15.25 -6.02 -1.06
C ALA A 47 15.03 -7.42 -1.65
N VAL A 48 13.84 -7.99 -1.48
CA VAL A 48 13.48 -9.30 -2.03
C VAL A 48 13.38 -9.24 -3.56
N THR A 49 12.91 -8.14 -4.12
CA THR A 49 12.83 -7.95 -5.58
C THR A 49 14.22 -8.01 -6.23
N MET A 50 15.25 -7.45 -5.59
CA MET A 50 16.63 -7.47 -6.10
C MET A 50 17.24 -8.88 -6.19
N ARG A 51 16.75 -9.83 -5.39
CA ARG A 51 17.22 -11.22 -5.38
C ARG A 51 16.47 -12.12 -6.36
N GLN A 52 15.40 -11.61 -6.96
CA GLN A 52 14.52 -12.40 -7.83
C GLN A 52 15.02 -12.45 -9.28
N THR A 53 15.18 -13.67 -9.77
CA THR A 53 15.61 -13.97 -11.15
C THR A 53 14.42 -14.18 -12.08
N ASP A 54 13.27 -14.63 -11.57
CA ASP A 54 12.04 -14.83 -12.32
C ASP A 54 11.32 -13.50 -12.57
N LEU A 55 11.16 -13.10 -13.84
CA LEU A 55 10.51 -11.84 -14.21
C LEU A 55 9.09 -11.70 -13.64
N LYS A 56 8.29 -12.78 -13.65
CA LYS A 56 6.93 -12.76 -13.06
C LYS A 56 6.95 -12.48 -11.56
N ARG A 57 7.92 -13.04 -10.83
CA ARG A 57 8.07 -12.81 -9.38
C ARG A 57 8.61 -11.40 -9.12
N LEU A 58 9.55 -10.94 -9.93
CA LEU A 58 10.10 -9.58 -9.83
C LEU A 58 9.00 -8.52 -9.92
N ILE A 59 8.10 -8.66 -10.91
CA ILE A 59 6.94 -7.75 -11.05
C ILE A 59 6.02 -7.86 -9.82
N ALA A 60 5.74 -9.07 -9.33
CA ALA A 60 4.87 -9.26 -8.17
C ALA A 60 5.44 -8.66 -6.86
N TYR A 61 6.74 -8.84 -6.57
CA TYR A 61 7.36 -8.29 -5.36
C TYR A 61 7.56 -6.77 -5.44
N SER A 62 7.85 -6.23 -6.62
CA SER A 62 7.85 -4.78 -6.85
C SER A 62 6.49 -4.16 -6.55
N SER A 63 5.39 -4.83 -6.93
CA SER A 63 4.03 -4.39 -6.57
C SER A 63 3.77 -4.35 -5.07
N ILE A 64 4.33 -5.29 -4.30
CA ILE A 64 4.21 -5.28 -2.83
C ILE A 64 4.89 -4.04 -2.24
N SER A 65 6.09 -3.71 -2.71
CA SER A 65 6.79 -2.49 -2.29
C SER A 65 5.99 -1.22 -2.67
N HIS A 66 5.40 -1.19 -3.86
CA HIS A 66 4.56 -0.07 -4.30
C HIS A 66 3.28 0.12 -3.46
N MET A 67 2.64 -0.98 -3.03
CA MET A 67 1.47 -0.92 -2.15
C MET A 67 1.84 -0.55 -0.70
N GLY A 68 3.10 -0.77 -0.29
CA GLY A 68 3.62 -0.25 0.98
C GLY A 68 3.56 1.27 1.07
N TYR A 69 3.83 2.00 -0.03
CA TYR A 69 3.67 3.46 -0.08
C TYR A 69 2.23 3.91 0.08
N VAL A 70 1.26 3.14 -0.45
CA VAL A 70 -0.16 3.43 -0.28
C VAL A 70 -0.53 3.32 1.20
N LEU A 71 -0.09 2.26 1.87
CA LEU A 71 -0.36 2.06 3.29
C LEU A 71 0.26 3.17 4.15
N LEU A 72 1.48 3.59 3.81
CA LEU A 72 2.15 4.71 4.46
C LEU A 72 1.41 6.04 4.25
N GLY A 73 0.90 6.29 3.04
CA GLY A 73 0.12 7.48 2.72
C GLY A 73 -1.24 7.53 3.43
N ILE A 74 -1.88 6.38 3.66
CA ILE A 74 -3.15 6.30 4.41
C ILE A 74 -2.95 6.68 5.89
N PHE A 75 -1.92 6.13 6.54
CA PHE A 75 -1.68 6.35 7.98
C PHE A 75 -0.83 7.58 8.31
N ALA A 76 -0.36 8.32 7.30
CA ALA A 76 0.14 9.67 7.49
C ALA A 76 -0.99 10.66 7.85
N LEU A 77 -2.27 10.27 7.68
CA LEU A 77 -3.47 11.00 8.12
C LEU A 77 -3.53 12.47 7.69
N SER A 78 -2.85 12.80 6.59
CA SER A 78 -2.87 14.11 5.94
C SER A 78 -3.64 14.03 4.64
N GLN A 79 -4.34 15.12 4.30
CA GLN A 79 -5.10 15.24 3.06
C GLN A 79 -4.21 14.97 1.82
N VAL A 80 -3.00 15.52 1.82
CA VAL A 80 -2.04 15.34 0.72
C VAL A 80 -1.63 13.87 0.60
N SER A 81 -1.39 13.21 1.73
CA SER A 81 -0.98 11.80 1.76
C SER A 81 -2.09 10.85 1.31
N LEU A 82 -3.34 11.14 1.68
CA LEU A 82 -4.51 10.38 1.22
C LEU A 82 -4.72 10.52 -0.29
N THR A 83 -4.60 11.73 -0.84
CA THR A 83 -4.66 11.95 -2.29
C THR A 83 -3.51 11.23 -3.01
N GLY A 84 -2.30 11.31 -2.48
CA GLY A 84 -1.14 10.59 -3.00
C GLY A 84 -1.32 9.07 -2.99
N ALA A 85 -1.85 8.51 -1.90
CA ALA A 85 -2.17 7.08 -1.80
C ALA A 85 -3.22 6.65 -2.82
N ALA A 86 -4.27 7.45 -3.04
CA ALA A 86 -5.29 7.19 -4.05
C ALA A 86 -4.72 7.21 -5.47
N LEU A 87 -3.91 8.23 -5.79
CA LEU A 87 -3.22 8.32 -7.08
C LEU A 87 -2.27 7.14 -7.30
N GLN A 88 -1.51 6.75 -6.28
CA GLN A 88 -0.60 5.61 -6.36
C GLN A 88 -1.36 4.28 -6.60
N MET A 89 -2.49 4.06 -5.93
CA MET A 89 -3.36 2.90 -6.19
C MET A 89 -3.88 2.87 -7.63
N PHE A 90 -4.27 4.03 -8.15
CA PHE A 90 -4.77 4.17 -9.51
C PHE A 90 -3.67 3.92 -10.56
N SER A 91 -2.54 4.63 -10.45
CA SER A 91 -1.39 4.50 -11.35
C SER A 91 -0.85 3.07 -11.37
N HIS A 92 -0.70 2.45 -10.20
CA HIS A 92 -0.27 1.05 -10.11
C HIS A 92 -1.31 0.09 -10.73
N GLY A 93 -2.61 0.39 -10.60
CA GLY A 93 -3.67 -0.37 -11.26
C GLY A 93 -3.59 -0.36 -12.77
N PHE A 94 -3.21 0.76 -13.37
CA PHE A 94 -3.00 0.87 -14.82
C PHE A 94 -1.72 0.16 -15.28
N ILE A 95 -0.64 0.24 -14.51
CA ILE A 95 0.67 -0.32 -14.89
C ILE A 95 0.72 -1.85 -14.71
N THR A 96 -0.02 -2.40 -13.73
CA THR A 96 -0.02 -3.83 -13.41
C THR A 96 -1.21 -4.62 -13.96
N GLY A 97 -2.16 -3.92 -14.58
CA GLY A 97 -3.36 -4.48 -15.20
C GLY A 97 -3.07 -5.21 -16.51
#